data_AF-A0A7W0ZJ95-F1
#
_entry.id   AF-A0A7W0ZJ95-F1
#
_cell.length_a   1.000
_cell.length_b   1.000
_cell.length_c   1.000
_cell.angle_alpha   90.00
_cell.angle_beta   90.00
_cell.angle_gamma   90.00
#
_symmetry.space_group_name_H-M   'P 1'
#
loop_
_entity.id
_entity.type
_entity.pdbx_description
1 polymer ?
#
loop_
_entity_poly.entity_id
_entity_poly.type
_entity_poly.pdbx_seq_one_letter_code
_entity_poly.pdbx_strand_id
1 'polypeptide(L)' 'MKEESTFRVKSGLAEMLKGGVIMDVVSAEQARIAESAGAVAVMALERVPADIRAA' A
#
# COMPACT_ATOMS: atom_id res chain seq x y z
N MET A 1 8.48 -27.13 3.91
CA MET A 1 9.08 -26.23 4.92
C MET A 1 8.42 -24.88 4.75
N LYS A 2 7.84 -24.30 5.80
CA LYS A 2 7.12 -23.03 5.71
C LYS A 2 8.14 -21.92 6.00
N GLU A 3 8.42 -21.08 5.01
CA GLU A 3 9.36 -19.96 5.18
C GLU A 3 8.68 -18.84 5.98
N GLU A 4 8.73 -18.95 7.30
CA GLU A 4 8.16 -17.94 8.19
C GLU A 4 9.25 -16.93 8.59
N SER A 5 9.12 -15.70 8.08
CA SER A 5 9.95 -14.58 8.55
C SER A 5 9.65 -14.25 10.02
N THR A 6 10.71 -13.97 10.79
CA THR A 6 10.59 -13.60 12.21
C THR A 6 9.82 -12.30 12.40
N PHE A 7 9.23 -12.12 13.59
CA PHE A 7 8.54 -10.87 13.94
C PHE A 7 9.42 -9.62 13.77
N ARG A 8 10.70 -9.74 14.12
CA ARG A 8 11.68 -8.64 13.97
C ARG A 8 11.78 -8.15 12.53
N VAL A 9 11.75 -9.06 11.55
CA VAL A 9 11.82 -8.69 10.12
C VAL A 9 10.53 -8.02 9.68
N LYS A 10 9.36 -8.56 10.06
CA LYS A 10 8.05 -8.01 9.69
C LYS A 10 7.80 -6.62 10.27
N SER A 11 8.14 -6.44 11.55
CA SER A 11 8.06 -5.13 12.22
C SER A 11 9.05 -4.14 11.59
N GLY A 12 10.29 -4.54 11.34
CA GLY A 12 11.28 -3.70 10.66
C GLY A 12 10.81 -3.19 9.28
N LEU A 13 10.16 -4.03 8.49
CA LEU A 13 9.57 -3.61 7.22
C LEU A 13 8.48 -2.53 7.40
N ALA A 14 7.59 -2.70 8.39
CA ALA A 14 6.56 -1.70 8.68
C ALA A 14 7.16 -0.37 9.17
N GLU A 15 8.24 -0.44 9.96
CA GLU A 15 8.97 0.74 10.43
C GLU A 15 9.56 1.56 9.27
N MET A 16 10.01 0.91 8.19
CA MET A 16 10.54 1.59 6.99
C MET A 16 9.50 2.45 6.25
N LEU A 17 8.20 2.21 6.46
CA LEU A 17 7.12 2.97 5.83
C LEU A 17 6.69 4.20 6.65
N LYS A 18 7.28 4.40 7.85
CA LYS A 18 6.93 5.53 8.73
C LYS A 18 7.23 6.87 8.07
N GLY A 19 6.31 7.82 8.25
CA GLY A 19 6.40 9.17 7.68
C GLY A 19 6.03 9.26 6.20
N GLY A 20 5.75 8.14 5.54
CA GLY A 20 5.26 8.10 4.17
C GLY A 20 3.74 8.10 4.06
N VAL A 21 3.27 8.22 2.81
CA VAL A 21 1.86 8.06 2.45
C VAL A 21 1.69 6.78 1.64
N ILE A 22 0.67 5.97 1.98
CA ILE A 22 0.23 4.81 1.22
C ILE A 22 -1.08 5.19 0.52
N MET A 23 -1.14 5.07 -0.80
CA MET A 23 -2.31 5.51 -1.58
C MET A 23 -3.15 4.33 -2.10
N ASP A 24 -4.46 4.44 -1.98
CA ASP A 24 -5.43 3.51 -2.60
C ASP A 24 -5.45 3.70 -4.11
N VAL A 25 -5.32 2.61 -4.88
CA VAL A 25 -5.32 2.62 -6.35
C VAL A 25 -6.14 1.45 -6.91
N VAL A 26 -6.80 1.67 -8.06
CA VAL A 26 -7.60 0.66 -8.77
C VAL A 26 -7.08 0.36 -10.19
N SER A 27 -5.99 1.01 -10.61
CA SER A 27 -5.37 0.80 -11.93
C SER A 27 -3.86 1.01 -11.92
N ALA A 28 -3.17 0.42 -12.91
CA ALA A 28 -1.73 0.60 -13.08
C ALA A 28 -1.33 2.06 -13.38
N GLU A 29 -2.23 2.84 -13.98
CA GLU A 29 -2.02 4.26 -14.21
C GLU A 29 -2.03 5.05 -12.91
N GLN A 30 -3.02 4.81 -12.03
CA GLN A 30 -3.05 5.42 -10.71
C GLN A 30 -1.82 5.06 -9.87
N ALA A 31 -1.34 3.83 -9.97
CA ALA A 31 -0.10 3.41 -9.29
C ALA A 31 1.12 4.24 -9.73
N ARG A 32 1.28 4.49 -11.04
CA ARG A 32 2.36 5.36 -11.56
C ARG A 32 2.24 6.80 -11.10
N ILE A 33 1.01 7.32 -11.02
CA ILE A 33 0.74 8.67 -10.52
C ILE A 33 1.09 8.77 -9.03
N ALA A 34 0.69 7.77 -8.22
CA ALA A 34 0.98 7.72 -6.78
C ALA A 34 2.49 7.66 -6.50
N GLU A 35 3.24 6.84 -7.24
CA GLU A 35 4.70 6.78 -7.17
C GLU A 35 5.32 8.14 -7.51
N SER A 36 4.89 8.76 -8.61
CA SER A 36 5.39 10.08 -9.05
C SER A 36 5.05 11.20 -8.05
N ALA A 37 3.96 11.06 -7.30
CA ALA A 37 3.56 11.98 -6.23
C ALA A 37 4.32 11.76 -4.91
N GLY A 38 5.18 10.74 -4.82
CA GLY A 38 5.99 10.45 -3.64
C GLY A 38 5.33 9.51 -2.62
N ALA A 39 4.34 8.72 -3.03
CA ALA A 39 3.81 7.65 -2.17
C ALA A 39 4.90 6.59 -1.90
N VAL A 40 5.04 6.14 -0.65
CA VAL A 40 6.03 5.12 -0.27
C VAL A 40 5.56 3.70 -0.61
N ALA A 41 4.24 3.52 -0.77
CA ALA A 41 3.61 2.29 -1.23
C ALA A 41 2.22 2.60 -1.81
N VAL A 42 1.62 1.62 -2.47
CA VAL A 42 0.22 1.68 -2.95
C VAL A 42 -0.58 0.49 -2.41
N MET A 43 -1.86 0.71 -2.16
CA MET A 43 -2.84 -0.32 -1.81
C MET A 43 -3.71 -0.58 -3.04
N ALA A 44 -3.57 -1.75 -3.66
CA ALA A 44 -4.36 -2.14 -4.83
C ALA A 44 -5.73 -2.68 -4.40
N LEU A 45 -6.80 -2.08 -4.93
CA LEU A 45 -8.19 -2.44 -4.64
C LEU A 45 -9.00 -2.60 -5.93
N GLU A 46 -10.13 -3.28 -5.87
CA GLU A 46 -11.10 -3.30 -6.98
C GLU A 46 -11.89 -1.98 -7.06
N ARG A 47 -12.16 -1.36 -5.91
CA ARG A 47 -12.91 -0.10 -5.74
C ARG A 47 -12.37 0.67 -4.56
N VAL A 48 -12.40 2.01 -4.62
CA VAL A 48 -11.96 2.85 -3.50
C VAL A 48 -13.04 2.92 -2.40
N PRO A 49 -12.68 3.23 -1.14
CA PRO A 49 -13.65 3.30 -0.03
C PRO A 49 -14.81 4.29 -0.24
N ALA A 50 -14.63 5.32 -1.07
CA ALA A 50 -15.69 6.23 -1.44
C ALA A 50 -16.80 5.52 -2.25
N ASP A 51 -16.42 4.73 -3.26
CA ASP A 51 -17.35 3.99 -4.11
C ASP A 51 -18.11 2.91 -3.31
N ILE A 52 -17.42 2.26 -2.37
CA ILE A 52 -18.02 1.23 -1.50
C ILE A 52 -19.11 1.85 -0.62
N ARG A 53 -18.91 3.07 -0.11
CA ARG A 53 -19.85 3.76 0.78
C ARG A 53 -21.03 4.41 0.06
N ALA A 54 -20.93 4.62 -1.25
CA ALA A 54 -21.97 5.24 -2.06
C ALA A 54 -23.04 4.26 -2.58
N ALA A 55 -22.82 2.94 -2.41
CA ALA A 55 -23.72 1.86 -2.80
C ALA A 55 -24.60 1.40 -1.64
#